data_AF-A0A2E4KMU9-F1
#
_entry.id   AF-A0A2E4KMU9-F1
#
_cell.length_a   1.000
_cell.length_b   1.000
_cell.length_c   1.000
_cell.angle_alpha   90.00
_cell.angle_beta   90.00
_cell.angle_gamma   90.00
#
_symmetry.space_group_name_H-M   'P 1'
#
loop_
_entity.id
_entity.type
_entity.pdbx_description
1 polymer ?
#
loop_
_entity_poly.entity_id
_entity_poly.type
_entity_poly.pdbx_seq_one_letter_code
_entity_poly.pdbx_strand_id
1 'polypeptide(L)'
;LPAMEFSGKLRWGRTDPVTKTLSEIEKIIKKKNDLKWLSKRMMSKRGDDVAKAFAGSLHAAHDEQFTMVGQFKSGSFGSGSYVRRGDGKPGYLAGIQNYANLTLRMLPWEDHAKRGMHFFSWEGGFVCTGPDPNPPKDWLADVLKRSRFDLEHNEIDGHQVWTTKGLDVDELMNGASSTVGHVAFRFHNGSVIGLSLDALQSFSKKDAPFVHHLALSMLPPLLPTILSMDAVWKPEGWPEDRELPEASVEGINKVIDAWQGLSMNEGIVASAIKQTVMEGVEDGVLIGETWLDGIDIGALEAALEDSSGSTEERLLAAEILRLAITNPHEDSIGLRIEAKGSPEQREERCIRIMPSAACGDVLSAFWTTHGWEALEVLGLEGEGAKAIWEQQRDTPKPFGKFLKGLDKAKALAQQKARFPPCEEAGIASRMIHGYIVAGLTQGMGSVERKATARHASLDEAAASWAWLVAVGRSGGQEWHFEANARDRGGVWAVPTGVLWALGKQLLEAEEDDLADLQNEWNETFETLKTTTGHS
;
A
#
# COMPACT_ATOMS: atom_id res chain seq x y z
N LEU A 1 -0.10 -47.12 17.83
CA LEU A 1 -0.93 -47.55 16.67
C LEU A 1 -2.15 -46.62 16.61
N PRO A 2 -2.82 -46.43 15.46
CA PRO A 2 -4.02 -45.61 15.43
C PRO A 2 -5.14 -46.31 16.21
N ALA A 3 -5.90 -45.56 17.01
CA ALA A 3 -7.18 -45.99 17.53
C ALA A 3 -8.21 -45.96 16.39
N MET A 4 -8.99 -47.03 16.26
CA MET A 4 -9.99 -47.18 15.20
C MET A 4 -11.35 -46.75 15.75
N GLU A 5 -11.89 -45.61 15.31
CA GLU A 5 -13.19 -45.08 15.78
C GLU A 5 -14.37 -45.48 14.88
N PHE A 6 -14.09 -45.86 13.63
CA PHE A 6 -15.11 -46.28 12.69
C PHE A 6 -15.81 -47.56 13.14
N SER A 7 -17.13 -47.49 13.37
CA SER A 7 -17.99 -48.62 13.75
C SER A 7 -18.96 -49.07 12.64
N GLY A 8 -18.91 -48.43 11.47
CA GLY A 8 -19.80 -48.70 10.34
C GLY A 8 -19.44 -49.95 9.52
N LYS A 9 -20.28 -50.27 8.53
CA LYS A 9 -20.02 -51.34 7.55
C LYS A 9 -19.56 -50.73 6.23
N LEU A 10 -18.49 -51.26 5.63
CA LEU A 10 -18.14 -50.96 4.24
C LEU A 10 -19.26 -51.46 3.31
N ARG A 11 -19.48 -50.77 2.17
CA ARG A 11 -20.56 -51.03 1.19
C ARG A 11 -20.59 -52.46 0.59
N TRP A 12 -19.61 -53.30 0.92
CA TRP A 12 -19.52 -54.69 0.51
C TRP A 12 -18.91 -55.44 1.70
N GLY A 13 -19.43 -56.61 2.08
CA GLY A 13 -19.12 -57.39 3.31
C GLY A 13 -17.65 -57.81 3.52
N ARG A 14 -16.73 -56.88 3.38
CA ARG A 14 -15.28 -56.95 3.55
C ARG A 14 -14.96 -56.24 4.86
N THR A 15 -14.13 -56.87 5.69
CA THR A 15 -13.47 -56.18 6.79
C THR A 15 -12.62 -55.05 6.22
N ASP A 16 -12.67 -53.89 6.87
CA ASP A 16 -11.90 -52.72 6.46
C ASP A 16 -10.38 -53.01 6.52
N PRO A 17 -9.60 -52.38 5.64
CA PRO A 17 -8.18 -52.67 5.50
C PRO A 17 -7.38 -52.34 6.76
N VAL A 18 -7.83 -51.37 7.58
CA VAL A 18 -7.13 -50.95 8.79
C VAL A 18 -7.32 -52.00 9.90
N THR A 19 -8.54 -52.46 10.15
CA THR A 19 -8.84 -53.55 11.09
C THR A 19 -8.11 -54.84 10.72
N LYS A 20 -7.99 -55.17 9.43
CA LYS A 20 -7.17 -56.32 8.99
C LYS A 20 -5.71 -56.17 9.40
N THR A 21 -5.11 -55.00 9.15
CA THR A 21 -3.73 -54.70 9.54
C THR A 21 -3.57 -54.72 11.05
N LEU A 22 -4.49 -54.12 11.81
CA LEU A 22 -4.47 -54.12 13.27
C LEU A 22 -4.56 -55.54 13.86
N SER A 23 -5.39 -56.42 13.28
CA SER A 23 -5.47 -57.83 13.68
C SER A 23 -4.16 -58.59 13.44
N GLU A 24 -3.48 -58.32 12.31
CA GLU A 24 -2.16 -58.90 12.04
C GLU A 24 -1.09 -58.37 13.00
N ILE A 25 -1.16 -57.09 13.37
CA ILE A 25 -0.27 -56.50 14.38
C ILE A 25 -0.53 -57.12 15.77
N GLU A 26 -1.79 -57.35 16.16
CA GLU A 26 -2.13 -57.99 17.43
C GLU A 26 -1.53 -59.40 17.54
N LYS A 27 -1.55 -60.18 16.45
CA LYS A 27 -0.88 -61.49 16.38
C LYS A 27 0.63 -61.38 16.62
N ILE A 28 1.25 -60.31 16.13
CA ILE A 28 2.69 -60.06 16.35
C ILE A 28 2.95 -59.66 17.79
N ILE A 29 2.12 -58.80 18.39
CA ILE A 29 2.23 -58.38 19.79
C ILE A 29 2.16 -59.60 20.72
N LYS A 30 1.25 -60.54 20.46
CA LYS A 30 1.13 -61.81 21.23
C LYS A 30 2.40 -62.68 21.16
N LYS A 31 3.25 -62.47 20.16
CA LYS A 31 4.49 -63.21 19.92
C LYS A 31 5.75 -62.32 19.97
N LYS A 32 5.66 -61.17 20.64
CA LYS A 32 6.73 -60.16 20.69
C LYS A 32 8.08 -60.65 21.23
N ASN A 33 8.11 -61.76 21.96
CA ASN A 33 9.33 -62.35 22.54
C ASN A 33 9.83 -63.61 21.79
N ASP A 34 9.13 -64.06 20.74
CA ASP A 34 9.53 -65.22 19.95
C ASP A 34 10.37 -64.78 18.74
N LEU A 35 11.68 -64.64 18.94
CA LEU A 35 12.62 -64.16 17.91
C LEU A 35 12.60 -65.01 16.64
N LYS A 36 12.46 -66.33 16.77
CA LYS A 36 12.40 -67.25 15.63
C LYS A 36 11.14 -67.01 14.81
N TRP A 37 10.01 -66.75 15.48
CA TRP A 37 8.76 -66.43 14.81
C TRP A 37 8.79 -65.03 14.19
N LEU A 38 9.29 -64.02 14.90
CA LEU A 38 9.44 -62.65 14.39
C LEU A 38 10.35 -62.62 13.15
N SER A 39 11.46 -63.36 13.17
CA SER A 39 12.39 -63.46 12.05
C SER A 39 11.72 -64.03 10.79
N LYS A 40 10.88 -65.07 10.94
CA LYS A 40 10.08 -65.58 9.82
C LYS A 40 9.04 -64.57 9.35
N ARG A 41 8.40 -63.86 10.28
CA ARG A 41 7.31 -62.92 9.96
C ARG A 41 7.82 -61.70 9.20
N MET A 42 8.93 -61.10 9.63
CA MET A 42 9.52 -59.91 8.99
C MET A 42 10.05 -60.20 7.57
N MET A 43 10.45 -61.46 7.29
CA MET A 43 10.96 -61.93 5.99
C MET A 43 9.88 -62.57 5.10
N SER A 44 8.61 -62.53 5.49
CA SER A 44 7.54 -63.19 4.73
C SER A 44 7.37 -62.55 3.34
N LYS A 45 7.35 -63.39 2.29
CA LYS A 45 7.11 -62.94 0.90
C LYS A 45 5.67 -62.48 0.66
N ARG A 46 4.73 -62.88 1.52
CA ARG A 46 3.33 -62.49 1.47
C ARG A 46 2.90 -61.94 2.83
N GLY A 47 2.03 -60.95 2.84
CA GLY A 47 1.46 -60.40 4.07
C GLY A 47 1.35 -58.89 4.00
N ASP A 48 0.83 -58.34 5.09
CA ASP A 48 0.69 -56.91 5.28
C ASP A 48 2.06 -56.24 5.55
N ASP A 49 2.40 -55.20 4.78
CA ASP A 49 3.70 -54.53 4.85
C ASP A 49 3.92 -53.80 6.19
N VAL A 50 2.86 -53.28 6.80
CA VAL A 50 2.91 -52.64 8.13
C VAL A 50 3.22 -53.70 9.17
N ALA A 51 2.57 -54.86 9.10
CA ALA A 51 2.82 -55.99 10.00
C ALA A 51 4.24 -56.53 9.84
N LYS A 52 4.78 -56.61 8.62
CA LYS A 52 6.18 -57.00 8.40
C LYS A 52 7.16 -56.00 9.03
N ALA A 53 6.94 -54.70 8.79
CA ALA A 53 7.76 -53.65 9.39
C ALA A 53 7.68 -53.68 10.92
N PHE A 54 6.48 -53.87 11.49
CA PHE A 54 6.28 -53.97 12.94
C PHE A 54 7.00 -55.18 13.54
N ALA A 55 6.95 -56.35 12.89
CA ALA A 55 7.69 -57.53 13.31
C ALA A 55 9.21 -57.31 13.25
N GLY A 56 9.71 -56.63 12.20
CA GLY A 56 11.12 -56.25 12.08
C GLY A 56 11.56 -55.28 13.17
N SER A 57 10.75 -54.26 13.49
CA SER A 57 11.03 -53.31 14.56
C SER A 57 11.03 -53.95 15.95
N LEU A 58 10.08 -54.86 16.24
CA LEU A 58 10.10 -55.61 17.49
C LEU A 58 11.29 -56.57 17.58
N HIS A 59 11.64 -57.25 16.48
CA HIS A 59 12.84 -58.08 16.46
C HIS A 59 14.09 -57.24 16.73
N ALA A 60 14.21 -56.06 16.10
CA ALA A 60 15.34 -55.17 16.31
C ALA A 60 15.45 -54.70 17.77
N ALA A 61 14.33 -54.52 18.48
CA ALA A 61 14.34 -54.11 19.88
C ALA A 61 14.97 -55.13 20.85
N HIS A 62 15.20 -56.38 20.41
CA HIS A 62 15.92 -57.40 21.18
C HIS A 62 17.42 -57.46 20.85
N ASP A 63 17.89 -56.71 19.85
CA ASP A 63 19.30 -56.72 19.47
C ASP A 63 20.12 -55.94 20.53
N GLU A 64 21.22 -56.53 21.01
CA GLU A 64 22.15 -55.86 21.94
C GLU A 64 23.02 -54.80 21.24
N GLN A 65 23.22 -54.94 19.93
CA GLN A 65 23.97 -54.01 19.09
C GLN A 65 23.26 -53.79 17.76
N PHE A 66 23.05 -52.53 17.39
CA PHE A 66 22.41 -52.16 16.13
C PHE A 66 23.44 -52.03 15.01
N THR A 67 23.55 -53.08 14.18
CA THR A 67 24.57 -53.16 13.11
C THR A 67 24.19 -52.40 11.84
N MET A 68 22.91 -52.11 11.62
CA MET A 68 22.43 -51.43 10.40
C MET A 68 21.32 -50.43 10.73
N VAL A 69 21.66 -49.14 10.63
CA VAL A 69 20.73 -48.02 10.83
C VAL A 69 20.53 -47.32 9.49
N GLY A 70 19.28 -47.00 9.16
CA GLY A 70 18.89 -46.16 8.04
C GLY A 70 18.48 -44.77 8.52
N GLN A 71 18.61 -43.79 7.65
CA GLN A 71 18.07 -42.45 7.85
C GLN A 71 16.90 -42.24 6.87
N PHE A 72 15.72 -41.98 7.39
CA PHE A 72 14.57 -41.56 6.60
C PHE A 72 14.52 -40.03 6.56
N LYS A 73 14.27 -39.46 5.38
CA LYS A 73 14.08 -38.02 5.19
C LYS A 73 12.97 -37.80 4.17
N SER A 74 11.94 -37.05 4.58
CA SER A 74 10.82 -36.62 3.76
C SER A 74 10.58 -35.13 4.01
N GLY A 75 10.30 -34.37 2.95
CA GLY A 75 9.89 -32.97 3.09
C GLY A 75 8.57 -32.84 3.86
N SER A 76 7.65 -33.80 3.66
CA SER A 76 6.31 -33.81 4.26
C SER A 76 6.28 -34.49 5.63
N PHE A 77 7.00 -35.59 5.82
CA PHE A 77 6.93 -36.35 7.08
C PHE A 77 8.12 -36.12 8.01
N GLY A 78 9.05 -35.23 7.64
CA GLY A 78 10.27 -34.97 8.39
C GLY A 78 11.31 -36.08 8.27
N SER A 79 12.20 -36.17 9.25
CA SER A 79 13.31 -37.13 9.26
C SER A 79 13.40 -37.91 10.54
N GLY A 80 13.85 -39.16 10.45
CA GLY A 80 14.08 -40.02 11.60
C GLY A 80 15.05 -41.15 11.26
N SER A 81 15.92 -41.49 12.19
CA SER A 81 16.75 -42.69 12.10
C SER A 81 15.94 -43.91 12.49
N TYR A 82 16.25 -45.07 11.91
CA TYR A 82 15.58 -46.31 12.23
C TYR A 82 16.52 -47.50 12.02
N VAL A 83 16.35 -48.55 12.82
CA VAL A 83 17.08 -49.80 12.63
C VAL A 83 16.47 -50.55 11.44
N ARG A 84 17.31 -50.90 10.47
CA ARG A 84 16.85 -51.66 9.30
C ARG A 84 16.88 -53.14 9.62
N ARG A 85 15.69 -53.73 9.79
CA ARG A 85 15.51 -55.15 10.11
C ARG A 85 14.36 -55.74 9.33
N GLY A 86 14.64 -56.84 8.61
CA GLY A 86 13.68 -57.55 7.77
C GLY A 86 13.34 -56.85 6.45
N ASP A 87 12.29 -57.34 5.78
CA ASP A 87 11.83 -56.86 4.46
C ASP A 87 10.65 -55.89 4.57
N GLY A 88 10.53 -55.15 5.69
CA GLY A 88 9.55 -54.07 5.84
C GLY A 88 9.94 -52.86 4.99
N LYS A 89 8.95 -52.10 4.50
CA LYS A 89 9.22 -50.85 3.77
C LYS A 89 10.00 -49.86 4.66
N PRO A 90 11.07 -49.22 4.15
CA PRO A 90 11.87 -48.23 4.89
C PRO A 90 11.05 -47.16 5.62
N GLY A 91 10.10 -46.51 4.94
CA GLY A 91 9.25 -45.48 5.54
C GLY A 91 8.36 -46.02 6.68
N TYR A 92 7.93 -47.28 6.58
CA TYR A 92 7.07 -47.89 7.61
C TYR A 92 7.89 -48.27 8.84
N LEU A 93 9.11 -48.79 8.64
CA LEU A 93 10.06 -49.01 9.72
C LEU A 93 10.39 -47.70 10.44
N ALA A 94 10.61 -46.62 9.68
CA ALA A 94 10.86 -45.29 10.24
C ALA A 94 9.67 -44.79 11.07
N GLY A 95 8.44 -44.86 10.53
CA GLY A 95 7.24 -44.41 11.23
C GLY A 95 6.89 -45.23 12.47
N ILE A 96 7.09 -46.55 12.43
CA ILE A 96 6.84 -47.44 13.57
C ILE A 96 7.86 -47.19 14.70
N GLN A 97 9.14 -47.06 14.37
CA GLN A 97 10.20 -46.88 15.37
C GLN A 97 10.22 -45.48 15.95
N ASN A 98 9.76 -44.48 15.18
CA ASN A 98 9.63 -43.10 15.63
C ASN A 98 8.17 -42.74 15.95
N TYR A 99 7.43 -43.64 16.61
CA TYR A 99 5.99 -43.47 16.86
C TYR A 99 5.63 -42.20 17.67
N ALA A 100 6.54 -41.67 18.48
CA ALA A 100 6.35 -40.42 19.20
C ALA A 100 6.33 -39.18 18.27
N ASN A 101 6.90 -39.29 17.07
CA ASN A 101 6.85 -38.23 16.08
C ASN A 101 5.50 -38.26 15.33
N LEU A 102 4.78 -37.15 15.41
CA LEU A 102 3.39 -37.04 14.98
C LEU A 102 3.19 -37.22 13.48
N THR A 103 4.13 -36.78 12.66
CA THR A 103 4.04 -36.93 11.21
C THR A 103 4.57 -38.29 10.78
N LEU A 104 5.74 -38.72 11.29
CA LEU A 104 6.34 -40.01 10.94
C LEU A 104 5.44 -41.20 11.29
N ARG A 105 4.73 -41.17 12.42
CA ARG A 105 3.87 -42.29 12.84
C ARG A 105 2.70 -42.57 11.89
N MET A 106 2.39 -41.64 10.99
CA MET A 106 1.37 -41.81 9.97
C MET A 106 1.87 -42.56 8.72
N LEU A 107 3.19 -42.57 8.45
CA LEU A 107 3.79 -43.21 7.27
C LEU A 107 3.31 -44.65 7.00
N PRO A 108 3.17 -45.54 8.00
CA PRO A 108 2.72 -46.90 7.75
C PRO A 108 1.31 -46.99 7.14
N TRP A 109 0.54 -45.92 7.22
CA TRP A 109 -0.89 -45.89 6.89
C TRP A 109 -1.19 -45.19 5.56
N GLU A 110 -0.16 -44.72 4.83
CA GLU A 110 -0.33 -44.05 3.54
C GLU A 110 -1.10 -44.90 2.52
N ASP A 111 -0.83 -46.21 2.44
CA ASP A 111 -1.50 -47.10 1.51
C ASP A 111 -2.96 -47.37 1.91
N HIS A 112 -3.30 -47.24 3.20
CA HIS A 112 -4.68 -47.25 3.67
C HIS A 112 -5.38 -45.94 3.32
N ALA A 113 -4.69 -44.81 3.45
CA ALA A 113 -5.24 -43.51 3.08
C ALA A 113 -5.56 -43.41 1.59
N LYS A 114 -4.67 -43.93 0.73
CA LYS A 114 -4.93 -44.09 -0.72
C LYS A 114 -6.14 -44.97 -1.04
N ARG A 115 -6.61 -45.78 -0.08
CA ARG A 115 -7.82 -46.60 -0.20
C ARG A 115 -9.06 -45.93 0.41
N GLY A 116 -8.98 -44.63 0.72
CA GLY A 116 -10.09 -43.83 1.21
C GLY A 116 -10.28 -43.87 2.73
N MET A 117 -9.21 -44.11 3.49
CA MET A 117 -9.25 -44.06 4.95
C MET A 117 -8.63 -42.75 5.46
N HIS A 118 -9.25 -42.13 6.45
CA HIS A 118 -8.75 -40.90 7.05
C HIS A 118 -8.04 -41.20 8.37
N PHE A 119 -6.91 -40.53 8.58
CA PHE A 119 -6.11 -40.61 9.80
C PHE A 119 -5.79 -39.21 10.29
N PHE A 120 -5.80 -39.03 11.61
CA PHE A 120 -5.56 -37.77 12.28
C PHE A 120 -4.59 -37.95 13.43
N SER A 121 -3.58 -37.09 13.51
CA SER A 121 -2.42 -37.26 14.38
C SER A 121 -2.11 -35.98 15.14
N TRP A 122 -2.20 -36.03 16.47
CA TRP A 122 -1.95 -34.92 17.37
C TRP A 122 -1.29 -35.40 18.69
N GLU A 123 -0.91 -34.51 19.61
CA GLU A 123 -0.15 -34.90 20.81
C GLU A 123 -0.93 -35.90 21.69
N GLY A 124 -2.24 -35.67 21.84
CA GLY A 124 -3.14 -36.50 22.65
C GLY A 124 -3.61 -37.80 22.00
N GLY A 125 -3.37 -38.03 20.70
CA GLY A 125 -3.93 -39.20 20.04
C GLY A 125 -3.54 -39.40 18.58
N PHE A 126 -3.71 -40.62 18.11
CA PHE A 126 -3.61 -40.99 16.70
C PHE A 126 -4.83 -41.82 16.35
N VAL A 127 -5.70 -41.33 15.49
CA VAL A 127 -7.01 -41.93 15.21
C VAL A 127 -7.16 -42.20 13.74
N CYS A 128 -7.83 -43.30 13.41
CA CYS A 128 -8.43 -43.52 12.11
C CYS A 128 -9.96 -43.40 12.25
N THR A 129 -10.57 -42.55 11.43
CA THR A 129 -12.04 -42.34 11.37
C THR A 129 -12.68 -43.17 10.26
N GLY A 130 -11.89 -44.00 9.58
CA GLY A 130 -12.35 -44.78 8.46
C GLY A 130 -12.61 -43.92 7.23
N PRO A 131 -13.68 -44.17 6.45
CA PRO A 131 -14.01 -43.35 5.30
C PRO A 131 -14.58 -41.97 5.66
N ASP A 132 -14.83 -41.69 6.95
CA ASP A 132 -15.35 -40.41 7.42
C ASP A 132 -14.23 -39.35 7.44
N PRO A 133 -14.35 -38.25 6.68
CA PRO A 133 -13.35 -37.18 6.67
C PRO A 133 -13.41 -36.28 7.92
N ASN A 134 -14.38 -36.45 8.82
CA ASN A 134 -14.50 -35.57 9.97
C ASN A 134 -13.36 -35.80 10.99
N PRO A 135 -12.59 -34.76 11.36
CA PRO A 135 -11.52 -34.90 12.33
C PRO A 135 -12.06 -35.14 13.75
N PRO A 136 -11.31 -35.86 14.62
CA PRO A 136 -11.62 -35.96 16.05
C PRO A 136 -11.63 -34.59 16.73
N LYS A 137 -12.46 -34.43 17.78
CA LYS A 137 -12.65 -33.16 18.49
C LYS A 137 -11.34 -32.53 18.98
N ASP A 138 -10.44 -33.35 19.55
CA ASP A 138 -9.19 -32.87 20.15
C ASP A 138 -8.09 -32.57 19.13
N TRP A 139 -8.24 -33.04 17.88
CA TRP A 139 -7.21 -32.87 16.85
C TRP A 139 -7.02 -31.40 16.48
N LEU A 140 -8.13 -30.68 16.23
CA LEU A 140 -8.05 -29.32 15.73
C LEU A 140 -7.39 -28.38 16.74
N ALA A 141 -7.87 -28.38 17.99
CA ALA A 141 -7.33 -27.54 19.05
C ALA A 141 -5.82 -27.78 19.28
N ASP A 142 -5.36 -29.04 19.25
CA ASP A 142 -3.95 -29.37 19.42
C ASP A 142 -3.09 -28.92 18.22
N VAL A 143 -3.58 -29.13 16.99
CA VAL A 143 -2.86 -28.71 15.79
C VAL A 143 -2.74 -27.19 15.75
N LEU A 144 -3.81 -26.46 16.06
CA LEU A 144 -3.81 -25.00 16.11
C LEU A 144 -2.87 -24.45 17.17
N LYS A 145 -2.85 -25.04 18.37
CA LYS A 145 -1.95 -24.66 19.46
C LYS A 145 -0.46 -24.75 19.09
N ARG A 146 -0.10 -25.64 18.16
CA ARG A 146 1.28 -25.79 17.67
C ARG A 146 1.57 -25.03 16.39
N SER A 147 0.57 -24.34 15.84
CA SER A 147 0.77 -23.52 14.67
C SER A 147 1.59 -22.28 15.02
N ARG A 148 2.00 -21.52 14.00
CA ARG A 148 2.71 -20.25 14.22
C ARG A 148 1.82 -19.11 14.71
N PHE A 149 0.51 -19.31 14.75
CA PHE A 149 -0.45 -18.28 15.13
C PHE A 149 -0.89 -18.45 16.58
N ASP A 150 -0.92 -17.33 17.31
CA ASP A 150 -1.62 -17.22 18.56
C ASP A 150 -3.11 -16.96 18.27
N LEU A 151 -3.94 -17.97 18.51
CA LEU A 151 -5.37 -17.94 18.19
C LEU A 151 -6.22 -17.83 19.45
N GLU A 152 -7.19 -16.92 19.43
CA GLU A 152 -8.24 -16.79 20.43
C GLU A 152 -9.36 -17.78 20.11
N HIS A 153 -9.90 -18.43 21.14
CA HIS A 153 -10.92 -19.47 20.98
C HIS A 153 -12.26 -18.98 21.53
N ASN A 154 -13.30 -19.15 20.72
CA ASN A 154 -14.67 -18.79 21.04
C ASN A 154 -15.62 -19.94 20.64
N GLU A 155 -16.80 -19.97 21.26
CA GLU A 155 -17.89 -20.87 20.89
C GLU A 155 -19.14 -20.04 20.54
N ILE A 156 -19.63 -20.16 19.31
CA ILE A 156 -20.81 -19.46 18.79
C ILE A 156 -21.77 -20.49 18.25
N ASP A 157 -23.01 -20.50 18.71
CA ASP A 157 -24.07 -21.44 18.26
C ASP A 157 -23.65 -22.92 18.28
N GLY A 158 -22.77 -23.30 19.23
CA GLY A 158 -22.23 -24.66 19.35
C GLY A 158 -21.10 -24.99 18.36
N HIS A 159 -20.71 -24.03 17.53
CA HIS A 159 -19.55 -24.09 16.64
C HIS A 159 -18.30 -23.53 17.31
N GLN A 160 -17.18 -24.21 17.10
CA GLN A 160 -15.89 -23.80 17.66
C GLN A 160 -15.20 -22.87 16.67
N VAL A 161 -14.83 -21.67 17.12
CA VAL A 161 -14.24 -20.63 16.28
C VAL A 161 -12.89 -20.21 16.84
N TRP A 162 -11.88 -20.18 15.98
CA TRP A 162 -10.53 -19.71 16.32
C TRP A 162 -10.15 -18.52 15.46
N THR A 163 -9.72 -17.43 16.07
CA THR A 163 -9.36 -16.21 15.33
C THR A 163 -8.00 -15.68 15.73
N THR A 164 -7.29 -15.09 14.79
CA THR A 164 -6.16 -14.22 15.14
C THR A 164 -6.68 -13.00 15.87
N LYS A 165 -5.89 -12.49 16.83
CA LYS A 165 -6.26 -11.33 17.65
C LYS A 165 -6.75 -10.14 16.81
N GLY A 166 -7.86 -9.54 17.24
CA GLY A 166 -8.45 -8.34 16.62
C GLY A 166 -9.42 -8.61 15.47
N LEU A 167 -9.68 -9.86 15.14
CA LEU A 167 -10.66 -10.26 14.13
C LEU A 167 -12.02 -10.52 14.80
N ASP A 168 -13.06 -9.84 14.32
CA ASP A 168 -14.42 -9.97 14.84
C ASP A 168 -15.03 -11.31 14.44
N VAL A 169 -15.57 -12.03 15.43
CA VAL A 169 -16.06 -13.39 15.23
C VAL A 169 -17.41 -13.39 14.52
N ASP A 170 -18.26 -12.39 14.75
CA ASP A 170 -19.56 -12.27 14.09
C ASP A 170 -19.36 -11.89 12.61
N GLU A 171 -18.41 -11.01 12.30
CA GLU A 171 -18.05 -10.68 10.91
C GLU A 171 -17.55 -11.92 10.15
N LEU A 172 -16.65 -12.70 10.75
CA LEU A 172 -16.12 -13.94 10.17
C LEU A 172 -17.22 -14.97 9.85
N MET A 173 -18.14 -15.16 10.80
CA MET A 173 -19.22 -16.13 10.67
C MET A 173 -20.21 -15.73 9.58
N ASN A 174 -20.52 -14.43 9.47
CA ASN A 174 -21.41 -13.89 8.44
C ASN A 174 -20.72 -13.67 7.08
N GLY A 175 -19.40 -13.85 6.99
CA GLY A 175 -18.62 -13.58 5.78
C GLY A 175 -18.54 -12.08 5.45
N ALA A 176 -18.73 -11.23 6.45
CA ALA A 176 -18.63 -9.78 6.29
C ALA A 176 -17.17 -9.37 6.08
N SER A 177 -16.97 -8.33 5.26
CA SER A 177 -15.64 -7.77 5.03
C SER A 177 -15.24 -6.83 6.15
N SER A 178 -13.96 -6.87 6.52
CA SER A 178 -13.31 -5.82 7.30
C SER A 178 -12.22 -5.14 6.48
N THR A 179 -11.77 -3.96 6.92
CA THR A 179 -10.67 -3.21 6.28
C THR A 179 -9.34 -3.96 6.36
N VAL A 180 -9.13 -4.74 7.42
CA VAL A 180 -7.97 -5.63 7.58
C VAL A 180 -8.08 -6.84 6.64
N GLY A 181 -9.30 -7.34 6.45
CA GLY A 181 -9.59 -8.55 5.70
C GLY A 181 -9.11 -9.83 6.39
N HIS A 182 -9.60 -10.96 5.91
CA HIS A 182 -9.29 -12.26 6.49
C HIS A 182 -9.40 -13.41 5.49
N VAL A 183 -8.82 -14.54 5.88
CA VAL A 183 -9.06 -15.85 5.27
C VAL A 183 -9.77 -16.74 6.30
N ALA A 184 -10.90 -17.31 5.91
CA ALA A 184 -11.68 -18.25 6.70
C ALA A 184 -11.42 -19.69 6.23
N PHE A 185 -11.24 -20.60 7.19
CA PHE A 185 -11.21 -22.04 6.98
C PHE A 185 -12.46 -22.62 7.63
N ARG A 186 -13.41 -23.08 6.81
CA ARG A 186 -14.71 -23.59 7.27
C ARG A 186 -14.71 -25.10 7.17
N PHE A 187 -14.58 -25.77 8.31
CA PHE A 187 -14.59 -27.23 8.37
C PHE A 187 -16.00 -27.77 8.14
N HIS A 188 -16.10 -28.93 7.50
CA HIS A 188 -17.39 -29.58 7.23
C HIS A 188 -18.13 -30.01 8.51
N ASN A 189 -17.42 -30.11 9.64
CA ASN A 189 -18.00 -30.37 10.96
C ASN A 189 -18.53 -29.09 11.65
N GLY A 190 -18.40 -27.92 11.00
CA GLY A 190 -18.87 -26.62 11.46
C GLY A 190 -17.85 -25.78 12.23
N SER A 191 -16.64 -26.29 12.51
CA SER A 191 -15.57 -25.46 13.09
C SER A 191 -15.07 -24.42 12.09
N VAL A 192 -14.68 -23.23 12.58
CA VAL A 192 -14.17 -22.15 11.73
C VAL A 192 -12.85 -21.60 12.26
N ILE A 193 -11.89 -21.33 11.36
CA ILE A 193 -10.66 -20.59 11.69
C ILE A 193 -10.62 -19.32 10.86
N GLY A 194 -10.45 -18.17 11.50
CA GLY A 194 -10.22 -16.88 10.84
C GLY A 194 -8.78 -16.40 11.03
N LEU A 195 -8.06 -16.18 9.94
CA LEU A 195 -6.73 -15.57 9.95
C LEU A 195 -6.80 -14.18 9.31
N SER A 196 -6.43 -13.14 10.03
CA SER A 196 -6.32 -11.79 9.45
C SER A 196 -5.23 -11.74 8.39
N LEU A 197 -5.40 -10.89 7.37
CA LEU A 197 -4.37 -10.73 6.34
C LEU A 197 -3.05 -10.23 6.93
N ASP A 198 -3.09 -9.38 7.96
CA ASP A 198 -1.90 -8.90 8.66
C ASP A 198 -1.14 -10.04 9.38
N ALA A 199 -1.86 -10.96 10.01
CA ALA A 199 -1.25 -12.14 10.61
C ALA A 199 -0.57 -13.01 9.54
N LEU A 200 -1.20 -13.19 8.38
CA LEU A 200 -0.57 -13.91 7.26
C LEU A 200 0.71 -13.22 6.77
N GLN A 201 0.75 -11.89 6.70
CA GLN A 201 1.94 -11.12 6.28
C GLN A 201 3.14 -11.27 7.22
N SER A 202 2.90 -11.58 8.51
CA SER A 202 3.99 -11.80 9.49
C SER A 202 4.86 -13.04 9.21
N PHE A 203 4.56 -13.83 8.17
CA PHE A 203 5.27 -15.05 7.82
C PHE A 203 6.78 -14.81 7.60
N SER A 204 7.60 -15.65 8.21
CA SER A 204 9.04 -15.69 7.99
C SER A 204 9.48 -17.03 7.40
N LYS A 205 10.64 -17.07 6.74
CA LYS A 205 11.23 -18.32 6.18
C LYS A 205 11.56 -19.38 7.23
N LYS A 206 11.55 -19.03 8.52
CA LYS A 206 11.79 -19.97 9.62
C LYS A 206 10.49 -20.67 10.07
N ASP A 207 9.35 -20.12 9.69
CA ASP A 207 8.05 -20.64 10.09
C ASP A 207 7.63 -21.82 9.20
N ALA A 208 6.88 -22.74 9.79
CA ALA A 208 6.17 -23.74 9.03
C ALA A 208 4.89 -23.10 8.44
N PRO A 209 4.65 -23.18 7.12
CA PRO A 209 3.41 -22.69 6.52
C PRO A 209 2.19 -23.36 7.15
N PHE A 210 1.16 -22.60 7.46
CA PHE A 210 -0.02 -23.02 8.19
C PHE A 210 -0.81 -24.11 7.48
N VAL A 211 -1.08 -23.93 6.18
CA VAL A 211 -1.73 -24.95 5.33
C VAL A 211 -0.95 -26.26 5.36
N HIS A 212 0.38 -26.18 5.31
CA HIS A 212 1.25 -27.34 5.35
C HIS A 212 1.20 -28.01 6.73
N HIS A 213 1.30 -27.24 7.80
CA HIS A 213 1.20 -27.71 9.18
C HIS A 213 -0.10 -28.45 9.45
N LEU A 214 -1.23 -27.90 8.98
CA LEU A 214 -2.54 -28.53 9.10
C LEU A 214 -2.61 -29.82 8.28
N ALA A 215 -2.26 -29.78 7.00
CA ALA A 215 -2.32 -30.92 6.09
C ALA A 215 -1.44 -32.10 6.55
N LEU A 216 -0.24 -31.81 7.08
CA LEU A 216 0.70 -32.83 7.54
C LEU A 216 0.29 -33.51 8.85
N SER A 217 -0.75 -33.05 9.52
CA SER A 217 -1.29 -33.68 10.73
C SER A 217 -2.41 -34.68 10.43
N MET A 218 -2.70 -34.93 9.15
CA MET A 218 -3.70 -35.90 8.69
C MET A 218 -3.24 -36.73 7.48
N LEU A 219 -3.96 -37.82 7.19
CA LEU A 219 -3.89 -38.56 5.93
C LEU A 219 -5.29 -38.82 5.37
N PRO A 220 -5.52 -38.72 4.05
CA PRO A 220 -4.62 -38.10 3.09
C PRO A 220 -4.39 -36.61 3.43
N PRO A 221 -3.24 -36.01 3.11
CA PRO A 221 -2.95 -34.61 3.42
C PRO A 221 -3.65 -33.67 2.42
N LEU A 222 -4.98 -33.74 2.35
CA LEU A 222 -5.83 -33.05 1.40
C LEU A 222 -6.91 -32.26 2.14
N LEU A 223 -6.63 -31.00 2.47
CA LEU A 223 -7.55 -30.14 3.21
C LEU A 223 -8.95 -30.00 2.60
N PRO A 224 -9.14 -29.93 1.26
CA PRO A 224 -10.48 -29.87 0.65
C PRO A 224 -11.43 -31.00 1.06
N THR A 225 -10.93 -32.14 1.58
CA THR A 225 -11.83 -33.21 2.04
C THR A 225 -12.49 -32.91 3.38
N ILE A 226 -11.93 -31.99 4.18
CA ILE A 226 -12.40 -31.70 5.55
C ILE A 226 -12.84 -30.25 5.75
N LEU A 227 -12.46 -29.33 4.86
CA LEU A 227 -12.78 -27.91 4.95
C LEU A 227 -12.85 -27.23 3.58
N SER A 228 -13.53 -26.08 3.53
CA SER A 228 -13.44 -25.08 2.46
C SER A 228 -12.69 -23.84 2.94
N MET A 229 -12.10 -23.09 2.02
CA MET A 229 -11.41 -21.83 2.31
C MET A 229 -12.05 -20.70 1.50
N ASP A 230 -12.24 -19.56 2.14
CA ASP A 230 -12.73 -18.32 1.54
C ASP A 230 -11.94 -17.13 2.10
N ALA A 231 -11.84 -16.05 1.35
CA ALA A 231 -11.15 -14.85 1.78
C ALA A 231 -11.91 -13.60 1.41
N VAL A 232 -11.85 -12.61 2.29
CA VAL A 232 -12.58 -11.36 2.15
C VAL A 232 -11.65 -10.21 2.49
N TRP A 233 -11.58 -9.23 1.60
CA TRP A 233 -10.95 -7.94 1.85
C TRP A 233 -11.60 -6.91 0.94
N LYS A 234 -11.91 -5.73 1.49
CA LYS A 234 -12.35 -4.57 0.73
C LYS A 234 -11.39 -3.40 1.00
N PRO A 235 -11.10 -2.56 0.00
CA PRO A 235 -10.36 -1.33 0.22
C PRO A 235 -11.04 -0.46 1.29
N GLU A 236 -10.26 0.32 2.02
CA GLU A 236 -10.82 1.32 2.93
C GLU A 236 -11.69 2.31 2.14
N GLY A 237 -12.84 2.72 2.69
CA GLY A 237 -13.78 3.63 2.01
C GLY A 237 -14.70 2.96 0.99
N TRP A 238 -14.54 1.67 0.70
CA TRP A 238 -15.45 0.94 -0.19
C TRP A 238 -16.87 0.84 0.40
N PRO A 239 -17.96 1.08 -0.36
CA PRO A 239 -19.31 1.08 0.19
C PRO A 239 -19.74 -0.29 0.72
N GLU A 240 -20.38 -0.31 1.90
CA GLU A 240 -20.79 -1.57 2.57
C GLU A 240 -21.79 -2.37 1.72
N ASP A 241 -22.71 -1.67 1.05
CA ASP A 241 -23.78 -2.21 0.20
C ASP A 241 -23.30 -2.58 -1.21
N ARG A 242 -22.03 -2.30 -1.53
CA ARG A 242 -21.44 -2.59 -2.84
C ARG A 242 -20.60 -3.87 -2.80
N GLU A 243 -20.99 -4.82 -3.65
CA GLU A 243 -20.21 -6.04 -3.89
C GLU A 243 -18.92 -5.74 -4.65
N LEU A 244 -17.91 -6.60 -4.46
CA LEU A 244 -16.68 -6.52 -5.23
C LEU A 244 -16.95 -6.95 -6.69
N PRO A 245 -16.21 -6.39 -7.66
CA PRO A 245 -16.27 -6.85 -9.05
C PRO A 245 -16.01 -8.37 -9.16
N GLU A 246 -16.71 -9.05 -10.08
CA GLU A 246 -16.61 -10.50 -10.27
C GLU A 246 -15.15 -10.95 -10.53
N ALA A 247 -14.40 -10.16 -11.30
CA ALA A 247 -12.99 -10.38 -11.58
C ALA A 247 -12.13 -10.40 -10.29
N SER A 248 -12.46 -9.57 -9.31
CA SER A 248 -11.79 -9.55 -8.00
C SER A 248 -12.08 -10.82 -7.20
N VAL A 249 -13.35 -11.26 -7.17
CA VAL A 249 -13.77 -12.48 -6.47
C VAL A 249 -13.13 -13.73 -7.09
N GLU A 250 -13.16 -13.86 -8.42
CA GLU A 250 -12.48 -14.95 -9.11
C GLU A 250 -10.98 -14.98 -8.86
N GLY A 251 -10.35 -13.80 -8.85
CA GLY A 251 -8.93 -13.68 -8.58
C GLY A 251 -8.58 -14.10 -7.15
N ILE A 252 -9.38 -13.72 -6.15
CA ILE A 252 -9.20 -14.18 -4.76
C ILE A 252 -9.26 -15.71 -4.70
N ASN A 253 -10.25 -16.32 -5.35
CA ASN A 253 -10.38 -17.78 -5.39
C ASN A 253 -9.15 -18.45 -6.01
N LYS A 254 -8.58 -17.88 -7.09
CA LYS A 254 -7.33 -18.37 -7.70
C LYS A 254 -6.14 -18.28 -6.73
N VAL A 255 -6.06 -17.22 -5.91
CA VAL A 255 -5.02 -17.07 -4.88
C VAL A 255 -5.17 -18.14 -3.79
N ILE A 256 -6.40 -18.38 -3.32
CA ILE A 256 -6.70 -19.40 -2.31
C ILE A 256 -6.42 -20.81 -2.83
N ASP A 257 -6.83 -21.13 -4.06
CA ASP A 257 -6.55 -22.41 -4.71
C ASP A 257 -5.04 -22.65 -4.83
N ALA A 258 -4.27 -21.62 -5.21
CA ALA A 258 -2.82 -21.72 -5.31
C ALA A 258 -2.15 -21.93 -3.94
N TRP A 259 -2.63 -21.26 -2.89
CA TRP A 259 -2.12 -21.45 -1.54
C TRP A 259 -2.45 -22.84 -0.99
N GLN A 260 -3.70 -23.29 -1.13
CA GLN A 260 -4.14 -24.62 -0.73
C GLN A 260 -3.42 -25.72 -1.51
N GLY A 261 -3.16 -25.50 -2.80
CA GLY A 261 -2.39 -26.38 -3.68
C GLY A 261 -0.87 -26.36 -3.42
N LEU A 262 -0.40 -25.59 -2.44
CA LEU A 262 1.02 -25.43 -2.08
C LEU A 262 1.90 -24.90 -3.23
N SER A 263 1.31 -24.25 -4.23
CA SER A 263 2.03 -23.60 -5.33
C SER A 263 2.37 -22.15 -5.04
N MET A 264 1.74 -21.56 -4.01
CA MET A 264 1.99 -20.22 -3.51
C MET A 264 2.59 -20.23 -2.10
N ASN A 265 3.53 -19.30 -1.84
CA ASN A 265 4.09 -19.09 -0.52
C ASN A 265 3.11 -18.31 0.37
N GLU A 266 2.88 -18.76 1.60
CA GLU A 266 2.00 -18.11 2.57
C GLU A 266 2.31 -16.61 2.75
N GLY A 267 3.59 -16.22 2.78
CA GLY A 267 3.99 -14.85 3.01
C GLY A 267 3.61 -13.85 1.92
N ILE A 268 3.12 -14.31 0.76
CA ILE A 268 2.60 -13.43 -0.32
C ILE A 268 1.09 -13.51 -0.50
N VAL A 269 0.39 -14.37 0.27
CA VAL A 269 -1.06 -14.58 0.10
C VAL A 269 -1.84 -13.30 0.35
N ALA A 270 -1.55 -12.62 1.45
CA ALA A 270 -2.24 -11.39 1.81
C ALA A 270 -2.05 -10.27 0.78
N SER A 271 -0.82 -10.02 0.32
CA SER A 271 -0.57 -9.00 -0.70
C SER A 271 -1.16 -9.39 -2.05
N ALA A 272 -1.16 -10.68 -2.41
CA ALA A 272 -1.80 -11.16 -3.63
C ALA A 272 -3.33 -10.98 -3.60
N ILE A 273 -3.99 -11.23 -2.46
CA ILE A 273 -5.43 -10.98 -2.26
C ILE A 273 -5.72 -9.48 -2.47
N LYS A 274 -5.03 -8.60 -1.71
CA LYS A 274 -5.24 -7.15 -1.80
C LYS A 274 -4.98 -6.62 -3.21
N GLN A 275 -3.87 -7.03 -3.82
CA GLN A 275 -3.53 -6.62 -5.18
C GLN A 275 -4.62 -7.03 -6.17
N THR A 276 -5.07 -8.29 -6.12
CA THR A 276 -6.13 -8.78 -7.01
C THR A 276 -7.39 -7.95 -6.91
N VAL A 277 -7.83 -7.61 -5.70
CA VAL A 277 -9.02 -6.77 -5.49
C VAL A 277 -8.81 -5.39 -6.09
N MET A 278 -7.68 -4.73 -5.77
CA MET A 278 -7.36 -3.41 -6.31
C MET A 278 -7.20 -3.40 -7.83
N GLU A 279 -6.73 -4.49 -8.43
CA GLU A 279 -6.63 -4.61 -9.89
C GLU A 279 -8.01 -4.72 -10.54
N GLY A 280 -8.99 -5.33 -9.86
CA GLY A 280 -10.33 -5.52 -10.40
C GLY A 280 -11.28 -4.35 -10.16
N VAL A 281 -10.89 -3.29 -9.44
CA VAL A 281 -11.71 -2.08 -9.28
C VAL A 281 -11.78 -1.30 -10.60
N GLU A 282 -13.00 -0.96 -11.02
CA GLU A 282 -13.28 -0.39 -12.35
C GLU A 282 -13.54 1.13 -12.32
N ASP A 283 -13.87 1.71 -11.17
CA ASP A 283 -14.24 3.12 -11.04
C ASP A 283 -13.73 3.78 -9.75
N GLY A 284 -13.85 5.11 -9.71
CA GLY A 284 -13.36 5.94 -8.62
C GLY A 284 -11.86 6.14 -8.64
N VAL A 285 -11.31 6.50 -7.48
CA VAL A 285 -9.88 6.75 -7.27
C VAL A 285 -9.37 5.84 -6.16
N LEU A 286 -8.34 5.05 -6.45
CA LEU A 286 -7.60 4.27 -5.47
C LEU A 286 -6.29 4.97 -5.12
N ILE A 287 -6.12 5.41 -3.87
CA ILE A 287 -4.86 5.94 -3.35
C ILE A 287 -4.32 4.94 -2.34
N GLY A 288 -3.24 4.23 -2.70
CA GLY A 288 -2.74 3.11 -1.90
C GLY A 288 -3.77 1.99 -1.79
N GLU A 289 -4.28 1.76 -0.57
CA GLU A 289 -5.33 0.77 -0.26
C GLU A 289 -6.69 1.41 0.05
N THR A 290 -6.82 2.74 -0.15
CA THR A 290 -8.04 3.51 0.12
C THR A 290 -8.75 3.83 -1.19
N TRP A 291 -10.05 3.51 -1.27
CA TRP A 291 -10.94 3.82 -2.38
C TRP A 291 -11.81 5.03 -2.07
N LEU A 292 -11.99 5.87 -3.09
CA LEU A 292 -12.81 7.08 -3.05
C LEU A 292 -13.68 7.12 -4.30
N ASP A 293 -14.89 7.66 -4.18
CA ASP A 293 -15.75 7.92 -5.35
C ASP A 293 -15.15 8.98 -6.29
N GLY A 294 -14.26 9.82 -5.77
CA GLY A 294 -13.57 10.88 -6.48
C GLY A 294 -14.37 12.19 -6.60
N ILE A 295 -15.41 12.39 -5.79
CA ILE A 295 -16.28 13.58 -5.87
C ILE A 295 -15.91 14.62 -4.82
N ASP A 296 -15.61 14.20 -3.59
CA ASP A 296 -15.25 15.11 -2.50
C ASP A 296 -13.75 15.46 -2.50
N ILE A 297 -13.44 16.73 -2.74
CA ILE A 297 -12.06 17.26 -2.72
C ILE A 297 -11.44 17.07 -1.33
N GLY A 298 -12.21 17.26 -0.25
CA GLY A 298 -11.68 17.12 1.11
C GLY A 298 -11.22 15.69 1.41
N ALA A 299 -11.99 14.70 0.97
CA ALA A 299 -11.64 13.29 1.09
C ALA A 299 -10.41 12.92 0.24
N LEU A 300 -10.32 13.43 -0.99
CA LEU A 300 -9.15 13.24 -1.87
C LEU A 300 -7.90 13.88 -1.28
N GLU A 301 -8.01 15.09 -0.71
CA GLU A 301 -6.91 15.77 -0.05
C GLU A 301 -6.43 14.98 1.18
N ALA A 302 -7.35 14.50 2.02
CA ALA A 302 -7.02 13.68 3.19
C ALA A 302 -6.30 12.39 2.79
N ALA A 303 -6.75 11.69 1.75
CA ALA A 303 -6.09 10.48 1.26
C ALA A 303 -4.70 10.74 0.65
N LEU A 304 -4.43 11.95 0.17
CA LEU A 304 -3.11 12.38 -0.31
C LEU A 304 -2.21 12.91 0.82
N GLU A 305 -2.61 12.84 2.10
CA GLU A 305 -1.84 13.41 3.21
C GLU A 305 -0.42 12.82 3.31
N ASP A 306 -0.30 11.50 3.15
CA ASP A 306 0.97 10.77 3.17
C ASP A 306 1.78 10.91 1.86
N SER A 307 1.20 11.51 0.83
CA SER A 307 1.90 11.79 -0.43
C SER A 307 2.78 13.03 -0.30
N SER A 308 3.98 12.96 -0.88
CA SER A 308 4.90 14.10 -0.83
C SER A 308 4.39 15.28 -1.67
N GLY A 309 4.38 16.49 -1.10
CA GLY A 309 3.94 17.74 -1.75
C GLY A 309 3.64 18.84 -0.72
N SER A 310 3.56 20.09 -1.15
CA SER A 310 3.00 21.18 -0.34
C SER A 310 1.48 21.05 -0.19
N THR A 311 0.88 21.79 0.74
CA THR A 311 -0.58 21.88 0.89
C THR A 311 -1.27 22.31 -0.40
N GLU A 312 -0.71 23.29 -1.12
CA GLU A 312 -1.23 23.73 -2.42
C GLU A 312 -1.07 22.66 -3.51
N GLU A 313 0.04 21.91 -3.53
CA GLU A 313 0.20 20.78 -4.45
C GLU A 313 -0.84 19.71 -4.18
N ARG A 314 -1.15 19.46 -2.91
CA ARG A 314 -2.14 18.47 -2.48
C ARG A 314 -3.56 18.89 -2.84
N LEU A 315 -3.93 20.14 -2.56
CA LEU A 315 -5.23 20.70 -2.94
C LEU A 315 -5.43 20.66 -4.46
N LEU A 316 -4.42 21.08 -5.22
CA LEU A 316 -4.47 21.05 -6.68
C LEU A 316 -4.52 19.62 -7.23
N ALA A 317 -3.80 18.67 -6.60
CA ALA A 317 -3.85 17.26 -6.97
C ALA A 317 -5.20 16.62 -6.63
N ALA A 318 -5.83 16.99 -5.52
CA ALA A 318 -7.18 16.55 -5.18
C ALA A 318 -8.18 17.05 -6.22
N GLU A 319 -8.12 18.34 -6.59
CA GLU A 319 -9.02 18.90 -7.61
C GLU A 319 -8.79 18.28 -8.99
N ILE A 320 -7.54 18.06 -9.41
CA ILE A 320 -7.27 17.46 -10.72
C ILE A 320 -7.79 16.02 -10.82
N LEU A 321 -7.74 15.26 -9.70
CA LEU A 321 -8.33 13.92 -9.61
C LEU A 321 -9.85 13.97 -9.65
N ARG A 322 -10.47 14.92 -8.93
CA ARG A 322 -11.92 15.13 -8.97
C ARG A 322 -12.39 15.42 -10.39
N LEU A 323 -11.70 16.34 -11.08
CA LEU A 323 -11.98 16.68 -12.47
C LEU A 323 -11.79 15.48 -13.40
N ALA A 324 -10.76 14.66 -13.18
CA ALA A 324 -10.55 13.45 -13.98
C ALA A 324 -11.71 12.44 -13.87
N ILE A 325 -12.40 12.40 -12.72
CA ILE A 325 -13.58 11.58 -12.52
C ILE A 325 -14.85 12.26 -13.07
N THR A 326 -15.06 13.55 -12.80
CA THR A 326 -16.30 14.24 -13.21
C THR A 326 -16.32 14.59 -14.69
N ASN A 327 -15.16 14.85 -15.29
CA ASN A 327 -14.95 15.20 -16.69
C ASN A 327 -13.89 14.26 -17.33
N PRO A 328 -14.22 12.98 -17.54
CA PRO A 328 -13.25 12.01 -18.06
C PRO A 328 -12.71 12.41 -19.44
N HIS A 329 -11.39 12.24 -19.63
CA HIS A 329 -10.71 12.49 -20.91
C HIS A 329 -10.03 11.20 -21.39
N GLU A 330 -10.05 10.92 -22.70
CA GLU A 330 -9.53 9.66 -23.27
C GLU A 330 -8.08 9.36 -22.86
N ASP A 331 -7.23 10.39 -22.81
CA ASP A 331 -5.82 10.28 -22.39
C ASP A 331 -5.59 10.13 -20.88
N SER A 332 -6.62 10.31 -20.04
CA SER A 332 -6.50 10.31 -18.58
C SER A 332 -7.35 9.26 -17.86
N ILE A 333 -8.29 8.60 -18.56
CA ILE A 333 -9.10 7.52 -18.02
C ILE A 333 -8.22 6.34 -17.62
N GLY A 334 -8.46 5.80 -16.42
CA GLY A 334 -7.78 4.59 -15.92
C GLY A 334 -6.27 4.74 -15.72
N LEU A 335 -5.77 5.97 -15.59
CA LEU A 335 -4.35 6.19 -15.33
C LEU A 335 -3.93 5.60 -13.97
N ARG A 336 -2.83 4.86 -14.00
CA ARG A 336 -2.08 4.42 -12.83
C ARG A 336 -0.80 5.21 -12.72
N ILE A 337 -0.60 5.88 -11.60
CA ILE A 337 0.64 6.59 -11.27
C ILE A 337 1.51 5.65 -10.42
N GLU A 338 2.56 5.11 -11.01
CA GLU A 338 3.47 4.18 -10.33
C GLU A 338 4.32 4.87 -9.27
N ALA A 339 4.97 4.07 -8.42
CA ALA A 339 5.97 4.58 -7.49
C ALA A 339 7.09 5.28 -8.27
N LYS A 340 7.31 6.59 -8.02
CA LYS A 340 8.20 7.52 -8.75
C LYS A 340 7.56 8.24 -9.96
N GLY A 341 6.24 8.15 -10.12
CA GLY A 341 5.47 9.11 -10.92
C GLY A 341 5.32 8.79 -12.40
N SER A 342 5.74 7.61 -12.87
CA SER A 342 5.47 7.22 -14.26
C SER A 342 3.99 6.86 -14.43
N PRO A 343 3.26 7.52 -15.36
CA PRO A 343 1.89 7.14 -15.68
C PRO A 343 1.86 5.88 -16.56
N GLU A 344 0.96 4.97 -16.24
CA GLU A 344 0.60 3.80 -17.04
C GLU A 344 -0.91 3.89 -17.34
N GLN A 345 -1.28 3.90 -18.62
CA GLN A 345 -2.68 3.89 -19.03
C GLN A 345 -3.24 2.48 -19.03
N ARG A 346 -4.48 2.34 -18.56
CA ARG A 346 -5.18 1.07 -18.46
C ARG A 346 -6.52 1.15 -19.18
N GLU A 347 -6.95 0.03 -19.76
CA GLU A 347 -8.28 -0.08 -20.36
C GLU A 347 -9.36 0.00 -19.26
N GLU A 348 -10.20 1.04 -19.32
CA GLU A 348 -11.45 1.22 -18.56
C GLU A 348 -11.37 0.77 -17.09
N ARG A 349 -10.52 1.41 -16.28
CA ARG A 349 -10.37 1.15 -14.84
C ARG A 349 -10.40 2.41 -14.00
N CYS A 350 -10.44 2.23 -12.68
CA CYS A 350 -10.28 3.32 -11.73
C CYS A 350 -8.93 4.02 -11.89
N ILE A 351 -8.87 5.30 -11.53
CA ILE A 351 -7.59 6.01 -11.39
C ILE A 351 -6.86 5.44 -10.19
N ARG A 352 -5.55 5.20 -10.30
CA ARG A 352 -4.79 4.56 -9.23
C ARG A 352 -3.49 5.27 -8.92
N ILE A 353 -3.30 5.66 -7.67
CA ILE A 353 -2.11 6.33 -7.17
C ILE A 353 -1.36 5.36 -6.25
N MET A 354 -0.19 4.91 -6.70
CA MET A 354 0.61 3.95 -5.93
C MET A 354 1.24 4.61 -4.70
N PRO A 355 1.47 3.86 -3.62
CA PRO A 355 2.21 4.36 -2.47
C PRO A 355 3.57 4.95 -2.90
N SER A 356 3.93 6.11 -2.35
CA SER A 356 5.14 6.90 -2.68
C SER A 356 5.10 7.74 -3.96
N ALA A 357 3.98 7.80 -4.69
CA ALA A 357 3.79 8.84 -5.72
C ALA A 357 3.68 10.23 -5.05
N ALA A 358 4.29 11.25 -5.64
CA ALA A 358 4.18 12.63 -5.18
C ALA A 358 2.91 13.30 -5.73
N CYS A 359 2.40 14.32 -5.04
CA CYS A 359 1.33 15.16 -5.58
C CYS A 359 1.75 15.79 -6.92
N GLY A 360 3.03 16.17 -7.04
CA GLY A 360 3.60 16.67 -8.29
C GLY A 360 3.59 15.65 -9.44
N ASP A 361 3.64 14.35 -9.15
CA ASP A 361 3.56 13.29 -10.16
C ASP A 361 2.12 13.17 -10.69
N VAL A 362 1.14 13.20 -9.79
CA VAL A 362 -0.29 13.25 -10.13
C VAL A 362 -0.56 14.47 -11.00
N LEU A 363 -0.15 15.66 -10.55
CA LEU A 363 -0.31 16.90 -11.31
C LEU A 363 0.29 16.79 -12.70
N SER A 364 1.52 16.26 -12.81
CA SER A 364 2.20 16.11 -14.10
C SER A 364 1.44 15.19 -15.05
N ALA A 365 0.85 14.10 -14.54
CA ALA A 365 0.13 13.13 -15.36
C ALA A 365 -1.19 13.68 -15.93
N PHE A 366 -1.92 14.49 -15.14
CA PHE A 366 -3.23 15.02 -15.53
C PHE A 366 -3.17 16.48 -16.03
N TRP A 367 -2.00 17.14 -16.01
CA TRP A 367 -1.89 18.57 -16.32
C TRP A 367 -2.40 18.93 -17.70
N THR A 368 -2.07 18.11 -18.70
CA THR A 368 -2.42 18.37 -20.10
C THR A 368 -3.93 18.33 -20.33
N THR A 369 -4.66 17.51 -19.57
CA THR A 369 -6.10 17.30 -19.76
C THR A 369 -6.95 18.17 -18.85
N HIS A 370 -6.57 18.30 -17.57
CA HIS A 370 -7.42 18.93 -16.54
C HIS A 370 -6.74 20.07 -15.81
N GLY A 371 -5.47 20.36 -16.11
CA GLY A 371 -4.69 21.37 -15.39
C GLY A 371 -5.24 22.79 -15.52
N TRP A 372 -5.94 23.13 -16.62
CA TRP A 372 -6.54 24.45 -16.76
C TRP A 372 -7.72 24.66 -15.82
N GLU A 373 -8.68 23.73 -15.81
CA GLU A 373 -9.85 23.74 -14.91
C GLU A 373 -9.40 23.62 -13.44
N ALA A 374 -8.37 22.82 -13.15
CA ALA A 374 -7.88 22.64 -11.79
C ALA A 374 -7.34 23.95 -11.16
N LEU A 375 -6.92 24.94 -11.97
CA LEU A 375 -6.43 26.23 -11.45
C LEU A 375 -7.52 27.05 -10.74
N GLU A 376 -8.80 26.76 -10.98
CA GLU A 376 -9.92 27.46 -10.33
C GLU A 376 -9.88 27.31 -8.80
N VAL A 377 -9.42 26.16 -8.28
CA VAL A 377 -9.28 25.94 -6.83
C VAL A 377 -8.26 26.88 -6.17
N LEU A 378 -7.35 27.47 -6.97
CA LEU A 378 -6.37 28.48 -6.54
C LEU A 378 -6.88 29.91 -6.75
N GLY A 379 -8.13 30.07 -7.20
CA GLY A 379 -8.76 31.34 -7.54
C GLY A 379 -8.23 31.95 -8.85
N LEU A 380 -7.77 31.10 -9.78
CA LEU A 380 -7.29 31.51 -11.10
C LEU A 380 -8.27 31.05 -12.17
N GLU A 381 -8.97 32.00 -12.79
CA GLU A 381 -10.01 31.74 -13.79
C GLU A 381 -9.75 32.48 -15.11
N GLY A 382 -10.42 32.04 -16.18
CA GLY A 382 -10.45 32.74 -17.47
C GLY A 382 -9.13 32.68 -18.28
N GLU A 383 -8.96 33.63 -19.20
CA GLU A 383 -7.81 33.69 -20.13
C GLU A 383 -6.46 33.82 -19.42
N GLY A 384 -6.43 34.46 -18.23
CA GLY A 384 -5.23 34.54 -17.41
C GLY A 384 -4.78 33.17 -16.89
N ALA A 385 -5.72 32.34 -16.43
CA ALA A 385 -5.45 30.97 -16.01
C ALA A 385 -5.00 30.10 -17.19
N LYS A 386 -5.60 30.29 -18.36
CA LYS A 386 -5.22 29.57 -19.59
C LYS A 386 -3.76 29.81 -19.97
N ALA A 387 -3.31 31.08 -19.96
CA ALA A 387 -1.92 31.41 -20.27
C ALA A 387 -0.92 30.80 -19.25
N ILE A 388 -1.30 30.77 -17.96
CA ILE A 388 -0.50 30.14 -16.90
C ILE A 388 -0.38 28.63 -17.14
N TRP A 389 -1.51 27.98 -17.43
CA TRP A 389 -1.57 26.56 -17.73
C TRP A 389 -0.73 26.19 -18.97
N GLU A 390 -0.91 26.91 -20.09
CA GLU A 390 -0.14 26.71 -21.33
C GLU A 390 1.37 26.86 -21.08
N GLN A 391 1.77 27.89 -20.32
CA GLN A 391 3.18 28.09 -19.98
C GLN A 391 3.76 26.91 -19.18
N GLN A 392 3.02 26.41 -18.20
CA GLN A 392 3.45 25.29 -17.38
C GLN A 392 3.40 23.95 -18.14
N ARG A 393 2.49 23.79 -19.11
CA ARG A 393 2.43 22.62 -20.00
C ARG A 393 3.59 22.59 -20.99
N ASP A 394 3.87 23.72 -21.63
CA ASP A 394 4.85 23.80 -22.72
C ASP A 394 6.29 23.94 -22.19
N THR A 395 6.49 24.56 -21.02
CA THR A 395 7.79 24.69 -20.35
C THR A 395 7.68 24.27 -18.87
N PRO A 396 7.59 22.96 -18.60
CA PRO A 396 7.27 22.46 -17.28
C PRO A 396 8.36 22.76 -16.26
N LYS A 397 7.93 23.27 -15.11
CA LYS A 397 8.73 23.38 -13.89
C LYS A 397 8.19 22.38 -12.86
N PRO A 398 9.01 21.92 -11.90
CA PRO A 398 8.48 21.18 -10.75
C PRO A 398 7.33 21.96 -10.09
N PHE A 399 6.21 21.31 -9.78
CA PHE A 399 4.99 21.97 -9.31
C PHE A 399 5.20 22.81 -8.05
N GLY A 400 5.95 22.32 -7.07
CA GLY A 400 6.33 23.14 -5.91
C GLY A 400 7.13 24.41 -6.23
N LYS A 401 7.85 24.48 -7.37
CA LYS A 401 8.50 25.72 -7.85
C LYS A 401 7.53 26.60 -8.63
N PHE A 402 6.64 25.99 -9.40
CA PHE A 402 5.60 26.67 -10.16
C PHE A 402 4.63 27.41 -9.22
N LEU A 403 4.07 26.73 -8.22
CA LEU A 403 3.13 27.30 -7.25
C LEU A 403 3.75 28.43 -6.43
N LYS A 404 4.96 28.21 -5.87
CA LYS A 404 5.74 29.29 -5.23
C LYS A 404 6.01 30.48 -6.16
N GLY A 405 6.04 30.26 -7.47
CA GLY A 405 6.17 31.32 -8.47
C GLY A 405 4.87 32.11 -8.62
N LEU A 406 3.72 31.42 -8.63
CA LEU A 406 2.40 32.02 -8.67
C LEU A 406 2.12 32.87 -7.43
N ASP A 407 2.43 32.37 -6.23
CA ASP A 407 2.22 33.14 -4.99
C ASP A 407 3.04 34.41 -4.99
N LYS A 408 4.31 34.32 -5.43
CA LYS A 408 5.17 35.50 -5.57
C LYS A 408 4.62 36.48 -6.59
N ALA A 409 4.07 36.00 -7.70
CA ALA A 409 3.47 36.86 -8.72
C ALA A 409 2.19 37.54 -8.20
N LYS A 410 1.31 36.79 -7.50
CA LYS A 410 0.09 37.30 -6.89
C LYS A 410 0.39 38.33 -5.79
N ALA A 411 1.31 38.00 -4.88
CA ALA A 411 1.77 38.93 -3.84
C ALA A 411 2.39 40.20 -4.45
N LEU A 412 3.21 40.06 -5.50
CA LEU A 412 3.79 41.20 -6.20
C LEU A 412 2.72 42.07 -6.89
N ALA A 413 1.70 41.46 -7.50
CA ALA A 413 0.59 42.17 -8.13
C ALA A 413 -0.24 42.94 -7.09
N GLN A 414 -0.55 42.31 -5.94
CA GLN A 414 -1.24 42.94 -4.81
C GLN A 414 -0.43 44.12 -4.25
N GLN A 415 0.88 43.95 -4.06
CA GLN A 415 1.75 45.05 -3.64
C GLN A 415 1.76 46.19 -4.65
N LYS A 416 1.81 45.90 -5.96
CA LYS A 416 1.76 46.93 -7.01
C LYS A 416 0.42 47.64 -7.08
N ALA A 417 -0.69 46.94 -6.84
CA ALA A 417 -2.04 47.51 -6.87
C ALA A 417 -2.29 48.55 -5.76
N ARG A 418 -1.48 48.53 -4.69
CA ARG A 418 -1.52 49.57 -3.64
C ARG A 418 -1.05 50.94 -4.13
N PHE A 419 -0.28 51.00 -5.22
CA PHE A 419 0.21 52.26 -5.79
C PHE A 419 -0.75 52.77 -6.87
N PRO A 420 -1.11 54.07 -6.85
CA PRO A 420 -1.90 54.68 -7.93
C PRO A 420 -1.22 54.58 -9.31
N PRO A 421 -1.98 54.36 -10.40
CA PRO A 421 -1.46 54.28 -11.76
C PRO A 421 -0.99 55.66 -12.28
N CYS A 422 -0.09 55.65 -13.27
CA CYS A 422 0.56 56.86 -13.80
C CYS A 422 0.36 57.08 -15.32
N GLU A 423 -0.85 56.80 -15.83
CA GLU A 423 -1.15 56.79 -17.27
C GLU A 423 -0.92 58.16 -17.95
N GLU A 424 -1.28 59.26 -17.29
CA GLU A 424 -1.16 60.64 -17.79
C GLU A 424 0.12 61.36 -17.27
N ALA A 425 1.29 60.72 -17.41
CA ALA A 425 2.56 61.28 -16.93
C ALA A 425 3.62 61.34 -18.03
N GLY A 426 4.53 62.31 -17.89
CA GLY A 426 5.73 62.43 -18.72
C GLY A 426 6.72 61.30 -18.55
N ILE A 427 7.65 61.17 -19.49
CA ILE A 427 8.67 60.11 -19.49
C ILE A 427 9.43 60.10 -18.14
N ALA A 428 9.87 61.26 -17.66
CA ALA A 428 10.61 61.38 -16.40
C ALA A 428 9.78 60.95 -15.17
N SER A 429 8.55 61.46 -15.00
CA SER A 429 7.70 61.14 -13.84
C SER A 429 7.26 59.68 -13.86
N ARG A 430 6.94 59.13 -15.04
CA ARG A 430 6.61 57.69 -15.21
C ARG A 430 7.80 56.80 -14.88
N MET A 431 9.00 57.19 -15.28
CA MET A 431 10.23 56.46 -14.98
C MET A 431 10.55 56.48 -13.49
N ILE A 432 10.41 57.64 -12.83
CA ILE A 432 10.57 57.78 -11.38
C ILE A 432 9.54 56.90 -10.64
N HIS A 433 8.26 56.97 -11.01
CA HIS A 433 7.20 56.10 -10.45
C HIS A 433 7.58 54.62 -10.59
N GLY A 434 7.95 54.21 -11.81
CA GLY A 434 8.37 52.84 -12.10
C GLY A 434 9.57 52.39 -11.25
N TYR A 435 10.55 53.26 -11.01
CA TYR A 435 11.68 52.97 -10.14
C TYR A 435 11.32 52.89 -8.66
N ILE A 436 10.43 53.76 -8.17
CA ILE A 436 9.95 53.67 -6.78
C ILE A 436 9.21 52.35 -6.57
N VAL A 437 8.21 52.06 -7.41
CA VAL A 437 7.41 50.83 -7.29
C VAL A 437 8.29 49.59 -7.43
N ALA A 438 9.19 49.54 -8.43
CA ALA A 438 10.10 48.41 -8.59
C ALA A 438 11.11 48.31 -7.43
N GLY A 439 11.60 49.42 -6.90
CA GLY A 439 12.55 49.44 -5.79
C GLY A 439 11.95 48.89 -4.50
N LEU A 440 10.69 49.26 -4.22
CA LEU A 440 9.93 48.81 -3.07
C LEU A 440 9.45 47.36 -3.19
N THR A 441 9.02 46.93 -4.38
CA THR A 441 8.37 45.61 -4.57
C THR A 441 9.31 44.50 -5.07
N GLN A 442 10.39 44.84 -5.79
CA GLN A 442 11.32 43.88 -6.41
C GLN A 442 12.75 43.98 -5.87
N GLY A 443 13.01 44.96 -5.00
CA GLY A 443 14.29 45.18 -4.35
C GLY A 443 15.23 46.10 -5.14
N MET A 444 15.97 46.91 -4.37
CA MET A 444 16.77 48.03 -4.85
C MET A 444 17.87 47.67 -5.86
N GLY A 445 18.52 46.52 -5.71
CA GLY A 445 19.72 46.19 -6.50
C GLY A 445 19.44 46.03 -8.00
N SER A 446 18.25 45.54 -8.37
CA SER A 446 17.85 45.40 -9.78
C SER A 446 17.56 46.75 -10.43
N VAL A 447 16.99 47.68 -9.67
CA VAL A 447 16.64 49.03 -10.10
C VAL A 447 17.87 49.92 -10.18
N GLU A 448 18.78 49.81 -9.22
CA GLU A 448 20.06 50.53 -9.24
C GLU A 448 20.88 50.23 -10.49
N ARG A 449 20.94 48.96 -10.92
CA ARG A 449 21.60 48.57 -12.17
C ARG A 449 20.94 49.21 -13.41
N LYS A 450 19.62 49.41 -13.39
CA LYS A 450 18.90 50.09 -14.47
C LYS A 450 19.13 51.61 -14.42
N ALA A 451 19.11 52.19 -13.22
CA ALA A 451 19.29 53.62 -13.03
C ALA A 451 20.71 54.09 -13.43
N THR A 452 21.75 53.28 -13.22
CA THR A 452 23.14 53.60 -13.62
C THR A 452 23.51 53.20 -15.05
N ALA A 453 22.57 52.62 -15.80
CA ALA A 453 22.78 52.31 -17.22
C ALA A 453 22.82 53.58 -18.08
N ARG A 454 23.19 53.45 -19.36
CA ARG A 454 23.09 54.58 -20.32
C ARG A 454 21.64 54.87 -20.64
N HIS A 455 21.28 56.16 -20.62
CA HIS A 455 19.94 56.66 -20.91
C HIS A 455 19.88 57.35 -22.27
N ALA A 456 18.72 57.33 -22.93
CA ALA A 456 18.57 57.87 -24.28
C ALA A 456 18.38 59.40 -24.29
N SER A 457 17.92 59.96 -23.17
CA SER A 457 17.63 61.39 -23.03
C SER A 457 18.14 61.97 -21.71
N LEU A 458 18.28 63.29 -21.69
CA LEU A 458 18.66 64.03 -20.48
C LEU A 458 17.63 63.83 -19.35
N ASP A 459 16.34 63.77 -19.70
CA ASP A 459 15.25 63.63 -18.73
C ASP A 459 15.19 62.21 -18.14
N GLU A 460 15.50 61.17 -18.92
CA GLU A 460 15.67 59.81 -18.37
C GLU A 460 16.88 59.71 -17.43
N ALA A 461 18.00 60.36 -17.79
CA ALA A 461 19.19 60.43 -16.94
C ALA A 461 18.92 61.20 -15.64
N ALA A 462 18.19 62.33 -15.72
CA ALA A 462 17.78 63.11 -14.57
C ALA A 462 16.77 62.38 -13.69
N ALA A 463 15.83 61.63 -14.26
CA ALA A 463 14.87 60.78 -13.53
C ALA A 463 15.58 59.67 -12.75
N SER A 464 16.56 59.02 -13.39
CA SER A 464 17.40 58.00 -12.76
C SER A 464 18.24 58.56 -11.62
N TRP A 465 18.82 59.76 -11.82
CA TRP A 465 19.55 60.46 -10.77
C TRP A 465 18.64 60.87 -9.60
N ALA A 466 17.45 61.38 -9.89
CA ALA A 466 16.47 61.78 -8.88
C ALA A 466 16.09 60.62 -7.95
N TRP A 467 15.82 59.44 -8.53
CA TRP A 467 15.55 58.24 -7.77
C TRP A 467 16.75 57.81 -6.92
N LEU A 468 17.96 57.77 -7.49
CA LEU A 468 19.18 57.40 -6.73
C LEU A 468 19.43 58.33 -5.54
N VAL A 469 19.22 59.63 -5.70
CA VAL A 469 19.36 60.61 -4.59
C VAL A 469 18.25 60.39 -3.55
N ALA A 470 17.00 60.29 -3.98
CA ALA A 470 15.84 60.12 -3.09
C ALA A 470 15.92 58.87 -2.20
N VAL A 471 16.48 57.78 -2.73
CA VAL A 471 16.62 56.51 -2.00
C VAL A 471 17.98 56.36 -1.30
N GLY A 472 18.83 57.39 -1.32
CA GLY A 472 20.13 57.41 -0.65
C GLY A 472 21.19 56.49 -1.27
N ARG A 473 21.11 56.24 -2.59
CA ARG A 473 22.04 55.38 -3.36
C ARG A 473 22.85 56.12 -4.43
N SER A 474 22.90 57.44 -4.39
CA SER A 474 23.64 58.25 -5.36
C SER A 474 25.17 58.24 -5.16
N GLY A 475 25.64 57.95 -3.95
CA GLY A 475 27.06 58.09 -3.59
C GLY A 475 27.97 57.17 -4.42
N GLY A 476 28.96 57.75 -5.11
CA GLY A 476 29.89 57.03 -5.97
C GLY A 476 29.34 56.72 -7.38
N GLN A 477 28.09 57.10 -7.66
CA GLN A 477 27.45 56.93 -8.97
C GLN A 477 27.47 58.21 -9.81
N GLU A 478 28.02 59.32 -9.31
CA GLU A 478 28.02 60.63 -9.95
C GLU A 478 28.64 60.60 -11.35
N TRP A 479 29.67 59.77 -11.54
CA TRP A 479 30.42 59.66 -12.79
C TRP A 479 29.61 59.05 -13.94
N HIS A 480 28.49 58.38 -13.65
CA HIS A 480 27.57 57.85 -14.66
C HIS A 480 26.71 58.95 -15.30
N PHE A 481 26.63 60.14 -14.70
CA PHE A 481 25.66 61.18 -15.08
C PHE A 481 26.33 62.52 -15.39
N GLU A 482 25.89 63.16 -16.47
CA GLU A 482 26.31 64.52 -16.83
C GLU A 482 25.79 65.55 -15.81
N ALA A 483 26.49 66.69 -15.70
CA ALA A 483 26.16 67.74 -14.72
C ALA A 483 24.71 68.23 -14.84
N ASN A 484 24.22 68.47 -16.05
CA ASN A 484 22.84 68.93 -16.29
C ASN A 484 21.79 67.91 -15.83
N ALA A 485 22.07 66.61 -15.99
CA ALA A 485 21.18 65.55 -15.51
C ALA A 485 21.16 65.51 -13.99
N ARG A 486 22.32 65.71 -13.36
CA ARG A 486 22.44 65.75 -11.90
C ARG A 486 21.75 66.95 -11.29
N ASP A 487 21.86 68.12 -11.92
CA ASP A 487 21.21 69.35 -11.46
C ASP A 487 19.68 69.24 -11.55
N ARG A 488 19.14 68.79 -12.70
CA ARG A 488 17.70 68.55 -12.87
C ARG A 488 17.19 67.46 -11.93
N GLY A 489 17.88 66.32 -11.90
CA GLY A 489 17.51 65.20 -11.05
C GLY A 489 17.61 65.53 -9.56
N GLY A 490 18.51 66.43 -9.16
CA GLY A 490 18.62 66.93 -7.79
C GLY A 490 17.38 67.69 -7.34
N VAL A 491 16.76 68.48 -8.22
CA VAL A 491 15.48 69.14 -7.94
C VAL A 491 14.35 68.12 -7.84
N TRP A 492 14.29 67.17 -8.78
CA TRP A 492 13.27 66.12 -8.80
C TRP A 492 13.39 65.13 -7.64
N ALA A 493 14.58 64.98 -7.05
CA ALA A 493 14.83 64.11 -5.92
C ALA A 493 14.00 64.47 -4.68
N VAL A 494 13.60 65.74 -4.52
CA VAL A 494 12.78 66.19 -3.39
C VAL A 494 11.38 65.57 -3.41
N PRO A 495 10.52 65.81 -4.43
CA PRO A 495 9.22 65.13 -4.51
C PRO A 495 9.37 63.61 -4.66
N THR A 496 10.44 63.13 -5.31
CA THR A 496 10.75 61.70 -5.39
C THR A 496 11.00 61.07 -4.01
N GLY A 497 11.66 61.79 -3.10
CA GLY A 497 11.91 61.34 -1.73
C GLY A 497 10.63 61.25 -0.91
N VAL A 498 9.70 62.20 -1.10
CA VAL A 498 8.37 62.15 -0.46
C VAL A 498 7.56 60.97 -0.99
N LEU A 499 7.52 60.77 -2.31
CA LEU A 499 6.88 59.59 -2.92
C LEU A 499 7.50 58.29 -2.42
N TRP A 500 8.83 58.21 -2.29
CA TRP A 500 9.49 57.03 -1.74
C TRP A 500 9.06 56.73 -0.29
N ALA A 501 8.90 57.75 0.54
CA ALA A 501 8.41 57.61 1.92
C ALA A 501 6.93 57.17 1.96
N LEU A 502 6.07 57.82 1.18
CA LEU A 502 4.65 57.44 1.04
C LEU A 502 4.50 56.03 0.49
N GLY A 503 5.36 55.62 -0.45
CA GLY A 503 5.35 54.28 -1.01
C GLY A 503 5.66 53.18 0.00
N LYS A 504 6.50 53.45 1.00
CA LYS A 504 6.72 52.52 2.12
C LYS A 504 5.45 52.41 2.98
N GLN A 505 4.83 53.54 3.28
CA GLN A 505 3.58 53.57 4.07
C GLN A 505 2.46 52.83 3.34
N LEU A 506 2.30 53.03 2.02
CA LEU A 506 1.31 52.30 1.21
C LEU A 506 1.46 50.78 1.29
N LEU A 507 2.69 50.26 1.37
CA LEU A 507 2.93 48.82 1.52
C LEU A 507 2.61 48.29 2.92
N GLU A 508 2.75 49.12 3.94
CA GLU A 508 2.54 48.78 5.36
C GLU A 508 1.12 49.11 5.86
N ALA A 509 0.35 49.89 5.09
CA ALA A 509 -0.97 50.38 5.47
C ALA A 509 -2.01 49.26 5.60
N GLU A 510 -2.89 49.40 6.59
CA GLU A 510 -4.15 48.68 6.70
C GLU A 510 -5.15 49.20 5.65
N GLU A 511 -6.21 48.45 5.35
CA GLU A 511 -7.17 48.81 4.28
C GLU A 511 -7.85 50.17 4.50
N ASP A 512 -8.14 50.53 5.75
CA ASP A 512 -8.85 51.76 6.11
C ASP A 512 -8.04 53.03 5.81
N ASP A 513 -6.70 52.97 5.89
CA ASP A 513 -5.80 54.11 5.67
C ASP A 513 -5.31 54.21 4.21
N LEU A 514 -5.59 53.20 3.39
CA LEU A 514 -5.04 53.09 2.04
C LEU A 514 -5.51 54.23 1.12
N ALA A 515 -6.78 54.61 1.21
CA ALA A 515 -7.36 55.63 0.34
C ALA A 515 -6.73 57.02 0.57
N ASP A 516 -6.50 57.39 1.83
CA ASP A 516 -5.90 58.68 2.18
C ASP A 516 -4.44 58.74 1.74
N LEU A 517 -3.66 57.67 1.96
CA LEU A 517 -2.28 57.56 1.47
C LEU A 517 -2.18 57.57 -0.05
N GLN A 518 -3.17 56.99 -0.75
CA GLN A 518 -3.24 57.05 -2.22
C GLN A 518 -3.54 58.47 -2.72
N ASN A 519 -4.35 59.24 -2.00
CA ASN A 519 -4.61 60.65 -2.30
C ASN A 519 -3.33 61.49 -2.09
N GLU A 520 -2.64 61.33 -0.96
CA GLU A 520 -1.36 62.00 -0.69
C GLU A 520 -0.29 61.65 -1.73
N TRP A 521 -0.24 60.37 -2.15
CA TRP A 521 0.62 59.93 -3.24
C TRP A 521 0.30 60.67 -4.54
N ASN A 522 -0.98 60.76 -4.93
CA ASN A 522 -1.39 61.46 -6.14
C ASN A 522 -1.05 62.95 -6.10
N GLU A 523 -1.31 63.65 -4.99
CA GLU A 523 -0.95 65.07 -4.81
C GLU A 523 0.56 65.30 -4.93
N THR A 524 1.36 64.43 -4.31
CA THR A 524 2.82 64.48 -4.41
C THR A 524 3.28 64.16 -5.84
N PHE A 525 2.61 63.24 -6.52
CA PHE A 525 2.89 62.88 -7.90
C PHE A 525 2.56 64.02 -8.89
N GLU A 526 1.49 64.80 -8.64
CA GLU A 526 1.20 66.03 -9.37
C GLU A 526 2.31 67.08 -9.21
N THR A 527 2.85 67.20 -7.99
CA THR A 527 4.02 68.06 -7.73
C THR A 527 5.23 67.58 -8.53
N LEU A 528 5.47 66.26 -8.58
CA LEU A 528 6.52 65.68 -9.41
C LEU A 528 6.30 66.01 -10.89
N LYS A 529 5.11 65.79 -11.44
CA LYS A 529 4.77 66.12 -12.84
C LYS A 529 5.08 67.57 -13.16
N THR A 530 4.63 68.50 -12.31
CA THR A 530 4.90 69.94 -12.44
C THR A 530 6.40 70.24 -12.45
N THR A 531 7.18 69.69 -11.51
CA THR A 531 8.64 69.90 -11.47
C THR A 531 9.41 69.26 -12.64
N THR A 532 8.85 68.20 -13.25
CA THR A 532 9.38 67.56 -14.46
C THR A 532 8.88 68.22 -15.76
N GLY A 533 8.13 69.32 -15.67
CA GLY A 533 7.69 70.11 -16.83
C GLY A 533 6.51 69.52 -17.61
N HIS A 534 5.72 68.62 -16.99
CA HIS A 534 4.44 68.16 -17.53
C HIS A 534 3.31 68.84 -16.75
N SER A 535 2.68 69.84 -17.39
CA SER A 535 1.47 70.53 -16.92
C SER A 535 0.29 70.19 -17.81
#